data_AF-A0ABD5FGG8-F1
#
_entry.id   AF-A0ABD5FGG8-F1
#
_cell.length_a   1.000
_cell.length_b   1.000
_cell.length_c   1.000
_cell.angle_alpha   90.00
_cell.angle_beta   90.00
_cell.angle_gamma   90.00
#
_symmetry.space_group_name_H-M   'P 1'
#
loop_
_entity.id
_entity.type
_entity.pdbx_description
1 polymer ?
#
loop_
_entity_poly.entity_id
_entity_poly.type
_entity_poly.pdbx_seq_one_letter_code
_entity_poly.pdbx_strand_id
1 'polypeptide(L)' 'MNVIQTLSFRQLFNLKAKTLEQRITNFYHETQNSSVTIKYILALKVRCQLGAAEFDHFLKDLVREVFM' A
#
# COMPACT_ATOMS: atom_id res chain seq x y z
N MET A 1 -23.05 -3.59 1.44
CA MET A 1 -21.94 -2.70 1.03
C MET A 1 -20.75 -3.01 1.93
N ASN A 2 -19.63 -3.51 1.38
CA ASN A 2 -18.39 -3.58 2.14
C ASN A 2 -17.90 -2.15 2.35
N VAL A 3 -17.67 -1.75 3.60
CA VAL A 3 -17.11 -0.43 3.90
C VAL A 3 -15.63 -0.47 3.52
N ILE A 4 -15.25 0.32 2.53
CA ILE A 4 -13.84 0.43 2.10
C ILE A 4 -13.07 1.16 3.19
N GLN A 5 -12.21 0.43 3.89
CA GLN A 5 -11.50 0.93 5.06
C GLN A 5 -10.06 1.32 4.72
N THR A 6 -9.69 2.56 5.04
CA THR A 6 -8.31 3.05 4.95
C THR A 6 -7.41 2.39 5.99
N LEU A 7 -6.11 2.33 5.69
CA LEU A 7 -5.08 1.81 6.59
C LEU A 7 -4.50 2.95 7.42
N SER A 8 -4.46 2.75 8.74
CA SER A 8 -3.71 3.62 9.64
C SER A 8 -2.19 3.40 9.52
N PHE A 9 -1.38 4.38 9.94
CA PHE A 9 0.08 4.22 10.00
C PHE A 9 0.51 3.00 10.83
N ARG A 10 -0.17 2.73 11.94
CA ARG A 10 0.11 1.54 12.76
C ARG A 10 -0.10 0.26 11.96
N GLN A 11 -1.15 0.17 11.15
CA GLN A 11 -1.40 -0.99 10.30
C GLN A 11 -0.34 -1.11 9.19
N LEU A 12 0.04 0.01 8.54
CA LEU A 12 1.09 0.02 7.52
C LEU A 12 2.44 -0.49 8.04
N PHE A 13 2.77 -0.22 9.32
CA PHE A 13 4.03 -0.65 9.92
C PHE A 13 4.02 -2.04 10.57
N ASN A 14 2.84 -2.59 10.90
CA ASN A 14 2.76 -3.85 11.65
C ASN A 14 2.13 -5.01 10.88
N LEU A 15 1.33 -4.74 9.84
CA LEU A 15 0.77 -5.82 9.02
C LEU A 15 1.85 -6.46 8.13
N LYS A 16 1.61 -7.72 7.77
CA LYS A 16 2.44 -8.50 6.86
C LYS A 16 2.33 -7.96 5.44
N ALA A 17 3.42 -8.05 4.67
CA ALA A 17 3.49 -7.61 3.27
C ALA A 17 2.32 -8.12 2.42
N LYS A 18 2.05 -9.43 2.41
CA LYS A 18 0.92 -10.02 1.65
C LYS A 18 -0.44 -9.39 1.99
N THR A 19 -0.70 -9.10 3.27
CA THR A 19 -1.95 -8.47 3.71
C THR A 19 -2.02 -7.02 3.25
N LEU A 20 -0.92 -6.29 3.31
CA LEU A 20 -0.85 -4.90 2.85
C LEU A 20 -1.05 -4.82 1.34
N GLU A 21 -0.41 -5.71 0.59
CA GLU A 21 -0.51 -5.76 -0.87
C GLU A 21 -1.96 -5.91 -1.30
N GLN A 22 -2.62 -6.95 -0.79
CA GLN A 22 -4.01 -7.21 -1.13
C GLN A 22 -4.94 -6.07 -0.71
N ARG A 23 -4.77 -5.50 0.50
CA ARG A 23 -5.64 -4.42 0.96
C ARG A 23 -5.44 -3.12 0.19
N ILE A 24 -4.19 -2.78 -0.16
CA ILE A 24 -3.88 -1.54 -0.88
C ILE A 24 -4.33 -1.65 -2.34
N THR A 25 -4.07 -2.79 -3.00
CA THR A 25 -4.52 -3.04 -4.37
C THR A 25 -6.04 -3.02 -4.47
N ASN A 26 -6.75 -3.76 -3.59
CA ASN A 26 -8.22 -3.75 -3.57
C ASN A 26 -8.77 -2.35 -3.30
N PHE A 27 -8.20 -1.63 -2.33
CA PHE A 27 -8.60 -0.26 -2.03
C PHE A 27 -8.48 0.64 -3.27
N TYR A 28 -7.37 0.56 -4.01
CA TYR A 28 -7.18 1.37 -5.21
C TYR A 28 -8.17 0.98 -6.30
N HIS A 29 -8.31 -0.31 -6.61
CA HIS A 29 -9.22 -0.76 -7.67
C HIS A 29 -10.68 -0.39 -7.38
N GLU A 30 -11.12 -0.44 -6.13
CA GLU A 30 -12.49 -0.10 -5.74
C GLU A 30 -12.75 1.42 -5.66
N THR A 31 -11.75 2.23 -5.32
CA THR A 31 -11.95 3.68 -5.06
C THR A 31 -11.36 4.59 -6.10
N GLN A 32 -10.40 4.11 -6.89
CA GLN A 32 -9.53 4.89 -7.76
C GLN A 32 -8.83 6.06 -7.03
N ASN A 33 -8.66 5.96 -5.70
CA ASN A 33 -8.10 7.04 -4.89
C ASN A 33 -6.57 7.02 -4.89
N SER A 34 -5.98 7.54 -5.95
CA SER A 34 -4.51 7.62 -6.13
C SER A 34 -3.82 8.38 -5.00
N SER A 35 -4.44 9.42 -4.45
CA SER A 35 -3.85 10.24 -3.38
C SER A 35 -3.54 9.41 -2.13
N VAL A 36 -4.50 8.58 -1.70
CA VAL A 36 -4.34 7.70 -0.54
C VAL A 36 -3.39 6.54 -0.86
N THR A 37 -3.50 5.95 -2.06
CA THR A 37 -2.61 4.87 -2.50
C THR A 37 -1.13 5.31 -2.52
N ILE A 38 -0.83 6.50 -3.04
CA ILE A 38 0.52 7.06 -3.05
C ILE A 38 1.05 7.27 -1.63
N LYS A 39 0.21 7.74 -0.69
CA LYS A 39 0.60 7.87 0.73
C LYS A 39 0.99 6.51 1.33
N TYR A 40 0.26 5.45 1.02
CA TYR A 40 0.62 4.10 1.47
C TYR A 40 1.93 3.63 0.86
N ILE A 41 2.11 3.79 -0.46
CA ILE A 41 3.35 3.44 -1.15
C ILE A 41 4.55 4.16 -0.51
N LEU A 42 4.43 5.46 -0.23
CA LEU A 42 5.49 6.24 0.40
C LEU A 42 5.81 5.73 1.81
N ALA A 43 4.79 5.47 2.64
CA ALA A 43 4.99 4.93 3.98
C ALA A 43 5.71 3.57 3.97
N LEU A 44 5.39 2.71 3.00
CA LEU A 44 6.04 1.40 2.87
C LEU A 44 7.47 1.50 2.31
N LYS A 45 7.76 2.49 1.46
CA LYS A 45 9.14 2.80 1.07
C LYS A 45 9.99 3.22 2.28
N VAL A 46 9.45 4.06 3.16
CA VAL A 46 10.12 4.42 4.43
C VAL A 46 10.33 3.17 5.30
N ARG A 47 9.32 2.30 5.43
CA ARG A 47 9.44 1.03 6.17
C ARG A 47 10.53 0.13 5.59
N CYS A 48 10.63 0.03 4.26
CA CYS A 48 11.69 -0.72 3.58
C CYS A 48 13.08 -0.15 3.91
N GLN A 49 13.24 1.18 3.87
CA GLN A 49 14.50 1.86 4.21
C GLN A 49 14.92 1.67 5.68
N LEU A 50 13.97 1.37 6.57
CA LEU A 50 14.22 1.06 7.98
C LEU A 50 14.57 -0.41 8.23
N GLY A 51 14.78 -1.21 7.19
CA GLY A 51 15.28 -2.59 7.28
C GLY A 51 14.24 -3.68 6.99
N ALA A 52 13.00 -3.32 6.64
CA ALA A 52 11.98 -4.28 6.21
C ALA A 52 12.18 -4.66 4.73
N ALA A 53 13.20 -5.46 4.44
CA ALA A 53 13.61 -5.82 3.09
C ALA A 53 12.53 -6.58 2.29
N GLU A 54 11.54 -7.17 2.96
CA GLU A 54 10.38 -7.80 2.30
C GLU A 54 9.49 -6.80 1.53
N PHE A 55 9.71 -5.49 1.72
CA PHE A 55 9.04 -4.43 0.97
C PHE A 55 9.88 -3.89 -0.21
N ASP A 56 11.02 -4.51 -0.51
CA ASP A 56 11.77 -4.17 -1.72
C ASP A 56 10.95 -4.56 -2.97
N HIS A 57 10.90 -3.69 -3.96
CA HIS A 57 10.04 -3.83 -5.15
C HIS A 57 8.53 -4.03 -4.87
N PHE A 58 8.05 -3.72 -3.66
CA PHE A 58 6.67 -3.92 -3.25
C PHE A 58 5.69 -3.04 -4.04
N LEU A 59 4.53 -3.61 -4.40
CA LEU A 59 3.47 -2.94 -5.18
C LEU A 59 3.92 -2.39 -6.54
N LYS A 60 4.98 -2.93 -7.17
CA LYS A 60 5.54 -2.41 -8.43
C LYS A 60 4.49 -2.24 -9.54
N ASP A 61 3.59 -3.21 -9.72
CA ASP A 61 2.56 -3.14 -10.77
C ASP A 61 1.49 -2.10 -10.44
N LEU A 62 1.09 -1.98 -9.18
CA LEU A 62 0.17 -0.93 -8.74
C LEU A 62 0.81 0.46 -8.87
N VAL A 63 2.10 0.61 -8.55
CA VAL A 63 2.83 1.86 -8.80
C VAL A 63 2.81 2.20 -10.29
N ARG A 64 2.98 1.21 -11.18
CA ARG A 64 2.88 1.46 -12.62
C ARG A 64 1.48 1.95 -12.99
N GLU A 65 0.43 1.28 -12.51
CA GLU A 65 -0.97 1.62 -12.79
C GLU A 65 -1.38 3.00 -12.27
N VAL A 66 -0.82 3.46 -11.15
CA VAL A 66 -1.14 4.76 -10.56
C VAL A 66 -0.48 5.93 -11.31
N PHE A 67 0.68 5.71 -11.94
CA PHE A 67 1.52 6.77 -12.51
C PHE A 67 1.64 6.76 -14.04
N MET A 68 1.15 5.73 -14.72
CA MET A 68 1.14 5.61 -16.19
C MET A 68 -0.29 5.46 -16.70
#